data_AF-A0A6A5RG39-F1
#
_entry.id   AF-A0A6A5RG39-F1
#
_cell.length_a   1.000
_cell.length_b   1.000
_cell.length_c   1.000
_cell.angle_alpha   90.00
_cell.angle_beta   90.00
_cell.angle_gamma   90.00
#
_symmetry.space_group_name_H-M   'P 1'
#
loop_
_entity.id
_entity.type
_entity.pdbx_description
1 polymer ?
#
loop_
_entity_poly.entity_id
_entity_poly.type
_entity_poly.pdbx_seq_one_letter_code
_entity_poly.pdbx_strand_id
1 'polypeptide(L)' 'MITQVIESRYTVEYDVLVAFLSSMFEQATYEIVVPDEGEKWKVKVPRELTRDELVDLQRKFGQALA' A
#
# COMPACT_ATOMS: atom_id res chain seq x y z
N MET A 1 -10.78 5.41 10.14
CA MET A 1 -10.01 4.96 8.96
C MET A 1 -9.83 6.16 8.05
N ILE A 2 -8.62 6.38 7.56
CA ILE A 2 -8.25 7.51 6.70
C ILE A 2 -7.92 6.92 5.33
N THR A 3 -8.50 7.50 4.28
CA THR A 3 -8.15 7.15 2.91
C THR A 3 -6.82 7.79 2.57
N GLN A 4 -5.82 6.97 2.28
CA GLN A 4 -4.52 7.40 1.82
C GLN A 4 -4.28 6.88 0.40
N VAL A 5 -3.76 7.75 -0.47
CA VAL A 5 -3.39 7.38 -1.83
C VAL A 5 -1.93 6.95 -1.81
N ILE A 6 -1.66 5.71 -2.23
CA ILE A 6 -0.30 5.21 -2.41
C ILE A 6 0.14 5.63 -3.81
N GLU A 7 0.98 6.67 -3.87
CA GLU A 7 1.62 7.08 -5.12
C GLU A 7 2.75 6.10 -5.47
N SER A 8 2.40 4.97 -6.08
CA SER A 8 3.38 4.08 -6.67
C SER A 8 3.60 4.44 -8.13
N ARG A 9 4.87 4.46 -8.56
CA ARG A 9 5.24 4.61 -9.98
C ARG A 9 5.03 3.32 -10.79
N TYR A 10 4.74 2.21 -10.11
CA TYR A 10 4.61 0.90 -10.71
C TYR A 10 3.24 0.31 -10.43
N THR A 11 2.73 -0.49 -11.37
CA THR A 11 1.56 -1.34 -11.16
C THR A 11 1.93 -2.41 -10.13
N VAL A 12 1.56 -2.16 -8.88
CA VAL A 12 1.85 -3.06 -7.76
C VAL A 12 0.95 -4.29 -7.81
N GLU A 13 1.50 -5.46 -7.49
CA GLU A 13 0.69 -6.66 -7.25
C GLU A 13 -0.04 -6.55 -5.91
N TYR A 14 -1.35 -6.80 -5.94
CA TYR A 14 -2.24 -6.70 -4.78
C TYR A 14 -1.69 -7.42 -3.55
N ASP A 15 -1.13 -8.63 -3.73
CA ASP A 15 -0.54 -9.44 -2.67
C ASP A 15 0.59 -8.75 -1.90
N VAL A 16 1.44 -7.96 -2.58
CA VAL A 16 2.54 -7.25 -1.94
C VAL A 16 2.02 -6.13 -1.05
N LEU A 17 0.99 -5.41 -1.52
CA LEU A 17 0.33 -4.36 -0.75
C LEU A 17 -0.40 -4.96 0.47
N VAL A 18 -1.11 -6.07 0.29
CA VAL A 18 -1.78 -6.79 1.38
C VAL A 18 -0.77 -7.26 2.42
N ALA A 19 0.32 -7.91 2.00
CA ALA A 19 1.34 -8.42 2.91
C ALA A 19 1.98 -7.30 3.74
N PHE A 20 2.26 -6.15 3.11
CA PHE A 20 2.79 -4.99 3.81
C PHE A 20 1.82 -4.41 4.83
N LEU A 21 0.56 -4.19 4.42
CA LEU A 21 -0.46 -3.65 5.31
C LEU A 21 -0.78 -4.62 6.44
N SER A 22 -0.89 -5.92 6.16
CA SER A 22 -1.01 -6.98 7.18
C SER A 22 0.16 -6.96 8.16
N SER A 23 1.40 -6.76 7.71
CA SER A 23 2.56 -6.73 8.60
C SER A 23 2.61 -5.50 9.51
N MET A 24 2.10 -4.35 9.07
CA MET A 24 2.04 -3.13 9.91
C MET A 24 0.81 -3.08 10.80
N PHE A 25 -0.31 -3.56 10.29
CA PHE A 25 -1.63 -3.43 10.89
C PHE A 25 -2.17 -4.80 11.31
N GLU A 26 -1.31 -5.71 11.81
CA GLU A 26 -1.64 -7.11 12.18
C GLU A 26 -3.00 -7.29 12.89
N GLN A 27 -3.45 -6.30 13.65
CA GLN A 27 -4.72 -6.31 14.40
C GLN A 27 -5.72 -5.21 13.99
N ALA A 28 -5.38 -4.35 13.04
CA ALA A 28 -6.19 -3.21 12.67
C ALA A 28 -6.80 -3.36 11.28
N THR A 29 -8.06 -2.96 11.15
CA THR A 29 -8.79 -3.07 9.89
C THR A 29 -8.28 -2.05 8.88
N TYR A 30 -7.83 -2.55 7.73
CA TYR A 30 -7.53 -1.74 6.56
C TYR A 30 -8.37 -2.24 5.37
N GLU A 31 -8.65 -1.34 4.44
CA GLU A 31 -9.38 -1.65 3.21
C GLU A 31 -8.52 -1.23 2.01
N ILE A 32 -8.42 -2.09 1.01
CA ILE A 32 -7.68 -1.78 -0.21
C ILE A 32 -8.71 -1.57 -1.32
N VAL A 33 -8.65 -0.40 -1.94
CA VAL A 33 -9.43 -0.09 -3.14
C VAL A 33 -8.52 -0.36 -4.33
N VAL A 34 -8.86 -1.42 -5.07
CA VAL A 34 -8.16 -1.78 -6.31
C VAL A 34 -8.40 -0.66 -7.32
N PRO A 35 -7.34 -0.03 -7.85
CA PRO A 35 -7.49 1.01 -8.86
C PRO A 35 -7.93 0.43 -10.20
N ASP A 36 -8.72 1.20 -10.93
CA ASP A 36 -8.96 0.96 -12.35
C ASP A 36 -7.66 1.11 -13.18
N GLU A 37 -7.65 0.62 -14.42
CA GLU A 37 -6.45 0.58 -15.26
C GLU A 37 -5.82 1.98 -15.42
N GLY A 38 -4.64 2.18 -14.82
CA GLY A 38 -3.93 3.47 -14.80
C GLY A 38 -4.21 4.38 -13.60
N GLU A 39 -5.08 4.00 -12.67
CA GLU A 39 -5.29 4.72 -11.41
C GLU A 39 -4.29 4.34 -10.31
N LYS A 40 -4.11 5.25 -9.35
CA LYS A 40 -3.26 5.03 -8.18
C LYS A 40 -3.98 4.20 -7.13
N TRP A 41 -3.25 3.33 -6.44
CA TRP A 41 -3.76 2.55 -5.31
C TRP A 41 -4.31 3.45 -4.21
N LYS A 42 -5.52 3.16 -3.73
CA LYS A 42 -6.16 3.87 -2.60
C LYS A 42 -6.35 2.86 -1.48
N VAL A 43 -5.83 3.17 -0.30
CA VAL A 43 -5.96 2.31 0.89
C VAL A 43 -6.64 3.08 2.00
N LYS A 44 -7.58 2.47 2.71
CA LYS A 44 -8.10 3.01 3.96
C LYS A 44 -7.38 2.33 5.10
N VAL A 45 -6.62 3.12 5.85
CA VAL A 45 -5.79 2.65 6.96
C VAL A 45 -6.26 3.28 8.27
N PRO A 46 -6.02 2.65 9.43
CA PRO A 46 -6.45 3.20 10.73
C PRO A 46 -5.70 4.50 11.08
N ARG A 47 -4.45 4.64 10.61
CA ARG A 47 -3.62 5.85 10.70
C ARG A 47 -2.87 6.06 9.38
N GLU A 48 -2.48 7.29 9.10
CA GLU A 48 -1.61 7.59 7.95
C GLU A 48 -0.26 6.86 8.07
N LEU A 49 0.22 6.37 6.92
CA LEU A 49 1.58 5.87 6.80
C LEU A 49 2.56 7.03 6.87
N THR A 50 3.60 6.84 7.67
CA THR A 50 4.72 7.77 7.77
C THR A 50 5.59 7.71 6.51
N ARG A 51 6.45 8.73 6.32
CA ARG A 51 7.39 8.74 5.19
C ARG A 51 8.27 7.50 5.13
N ASP A 52 8.80 7.05 6.27
CA ASP A 52 9.64 5.86 6.32
C ASP A 52 8.87 4.59 5.91
N GLU A 53 7.62 4.43 6.35
CA GLU A 53 6.77 3.31 5.94
C GLU A 53 6.46 3.35 4.44
N LEU A 54 6.18 4.53 3.88
CA LEU A 54 5.99 4.70 2.44
C LEU A 54 7.26 4.37 1.64
N VAL A 55 8.44 4.71 2.17
CA VAL A 55 9.72 4.37 1.54
C VAL A 55 9.97 2.86 1.59
N ASP A 56 9.70 2.21 2.72
CA ASP A 56 9.84 0.75 2.85
C ASP A 56 8.88 0.02 1.90
N LEU A 57 7.65 0.52 1.79
CA LEU A 57 6.67 0.05 0.82
C LEU A 57 7.17 0.16 -0.62
N GLN A 58 7.69 1.33 -1.00
CA GLN A 58 8.26 1.54 -2.34
C GLN A 58 9.47 0.64 -2.61
N ARG A 59 10.29 0.33 -1.59
CA ARG A 59 11.41 -0.62 -1.72
C ARG A 59 10.91 -2.04 -1.97
N LYS A 60 9.92 -2.50 -1.20
CA LYS A 60 9.30 -3.82 -1.39
C LYS A 60 8.66 -3.93 -2.78
N PHE A 61 8.02 -2.86 -3.25
CA PHE A 61 7.48 -2.81 -4.61
C PHE A 61 8.56 -2.92 -5.68
N GLY A 62 9.67 -2.18 -5.54
CA GLY A 62 10.79 -2.29 -6.47
C GLY A 62 11.42 -3.68 -6.50
N GLN A 63 11.45 -4.39 -5.37
CA GLN A 63 11.94 -5.77 -5.30
C GLN A 63 10.99 -6.79 -5.93
N ALA A 64 9.67 -6.57 -5.84
CA ALA A 64 8.68 -7.49 -6.44
C ALA A 64 8.63 -7.42 -7.97
N LEU A 65 9.10 -6.33 -8.57
CA LEU A 65 9.14 -6.13 -10.02
C LEU A 65 10.43 -6.62 -10.69
N ALA A 66 11.44 -7.01 -9.91
CA ALA A 66 12.77 -7.44 -10.37
C ALA A 66 12.89 -8.97 -10.39
#